data_AF-A0A430QUQ3-F1
#
_entry.id   AF-A0A430QUQ3-F1
#
_cell.length_a   1.000
_cell.length_b   1.000
_cell.length_c   1.000
_cell.angle_alpha   90.00
_cell.angle_beta   90.00
_cell.angle_gamma   90.00
#
_symmetry.space_group_name_H-M   'P 1'
#
loop_
_entity.id
_entity.type
_entity.pdbx_description
1 polymer ?
#
loop_
_entity_poly.entity_id
_entity_poly.type
_entity_poly.pdbx_seq_one_letter_code
_entity_poly.pdbx_strand_id
1 'polypeptide(L)'
;MYQSSHICSDANFVLGNAQRKYYPIVYCSDGFLLLTHYSRANVMSRSSICQFLWGSETTPTVRMEINQAFHNHYEYRNRAVFYTRTGYLRFLIALSNL
;
A
#
# COMPACT_ATOMS: atom_id res chain seq x y z
N MET A 1 -36.05 3.15 -0.72
CA MET A 1 -35.13 3.53 -1.81
C MET A 1 -33.77 3.83 -1.18
N TYR A 2 -33.09 2.80 -0.68
CA TYR A 2 -31.67 2.93 -0.33
C TYR A 2 -30.94 2.85 -1.66
N GLN A 3 -30.55 4.00 -2.15
CA GLN A 3 -29.73 4.13 -3.35
C GLN A 3 -28.53 3.22 -3.13
N SER A 4 -28.38 2.23 -4.01
CA SER A 4 -27.18 1.41 -4.13
C SER A 4 -26.03 2.39 -4.27
N SER A 5 -25.37 2.70 -3.15
CA SER A 5 -24.12 3.45 -3.16
C SER A 5 -23.25 2.67 -4.10
N HIS A 6 -22.95 3.27 -5.25
CA HIS A 6 -21.90 2.81 -6.12
C HIS A 6 -20.76 2.41 -5.20
N ILE A 7 -20.48 1.11 -5.09
CA ILE A 7 -19.15 0.66 -4.74
C ILE A 7 -18.37 1.14 -5.95
N CYS A 8 -18.00 2.43 -5.95
CA CYS A 8 -16.93 2.88 -6.79
C CYS A 8 -15.81 1.92 -6.42
N SER A 9 -15.38 1.15 -7.40
CA SER A 9 -14.19 0.33 -7.35
C SER A 9 -13.00 1.27 -7.17
N ASP A 10 -12.94 1.97 -6.03
CA ASP A 10 -11.86 2.86 -5.68
C ASP A 10 -10.63 1.98 -5.59
N ALA A 11 -9.73 2.15 -6.54
CA ALA A 11 -8.47 1.43 -6.54
C ALA A 11 -7.78 1.68 -5.19
N ASN A 12 -7.28 0.61 -4.57
CA ASN A 12 -6.61 0.70 -3.28
C ASN A 12 -5.12 1.00 -3.52
N PHE A 13 -4.77 2.28 -3.61
CA PHE A 13 -3.39 2.69 -3.90
C PHE A 13 -2.90 3.86 -3.04
N VAL A 14 -1.57 3.97 -2.99
CA VAL A 14 -0.81 5.11 -2.47
C VAL A 14 0.21 5.55 -3.54
N LEU A 15 0.60 6.81 -3.52
CA LEU A 15 1.65 7.36 -4.38
C LEU A 15 2.78 7.87 -3.49
N GLY A 16 4.01 7.41 -3.76
CA GLY A 16 5.22 7.85 -3.08
C GLY A 16 6.08 8.77 -3.94
N ASN A 17 6.80 9.70 -3.32
CA ASN A 17 7.79 10.52 -4.04
C ASN A 17 9.11 9.74 -4.21
N ALA A 18 9.36 9.26 -5.42
CA ALA A 18 10.56 8.49 -5.76
C ALA A 18 11.88 9.26 -5.61
N GLN A 19 11.85 10.60 -5.66
CA GLN A 19 13.02 11.47 -5.58
C GLN A 19 13.46 11.77 -4.14
N ARG A 20 12.67 11.36 -3.14
CA ARG A 20 12.94 11.61 -1.72
C ARG A 20 13.34 10.32 -1.03
N LYS A 21 14.27 10.43 -0.08
CA LYS A 21 14.69 9.31 0.77
C LYS A 21 13.47 8.69 1.46
N TYR A 22 13.43 7.36 1.52
CA TYR A 22 12.35 6.56 2.10
C TYR A 22 11.02 6.58 1.33
N TYR A 23 10.95 7.22 0.16
CA TYR A 23 9.79 7.20 -0.73
C TYR A 23 8.50 7.62 0.01
N PRO A 24 8.44 8.85 0.57
CA PRO A 24 7.33 9.28 1.39
C PRO A 24 6.04 9.31 0.57
N ILE A 25 4.95 8.77 1.14
CA ILE A 25 3.60 8.82 0.58
C ILE A 25 3.17 10.29 0.52
N VAL A 26 2.88 10.75 -0.70
CA VAL A 26 2.36 12.09 -1.02
C VAL A 26 0.88 12.07 -1.35
N TYR A 27 0.30 10.89 -1.60
CA TYR A 27 -1.14 10.72 -1.80
C TYR A 27 -1.59 9.31 -1.40
N CYS A 28 -2.80 9.20 -0.87
CA CYS A 28 -3.49 7.93 -0.63
C CYS A 28 -4.97 8.03 -1.01
N SER A 29 -5.46 7.00 -1.69
CA SER A 29 -6.87 6.83 -2.04
C SER A 29 -7.75 6.61 -0.81
N ASP A 30 -9.03 6.99 -0.88
CA ASP A 30 -9.99 6.68 0.20
C ASP A 30 -10.19 5.17 0.37
N GLY A 31 -10.18 4.40 -0.72
CA GLY A 31 -10.21 2.93 -0.70
C GLY A 31 -9.10 2.33 0.15
N PHE A 32 -7.86 2.83 0.02
CA PHE A 32 -6.74 2.39 0.86
C PHE A 32 -6.94 2.71 2.36
N LEU A 33 -7.52 3.87 2.69
CA LEU A 33 -7.80 4.25 4.07
C LEU A 33 -8.88 3.36 4.70
N LEU A 34 -9.96 3.10 3.94
CA LEU A 34 -11.03 2.18 4.35
C LEU A 34 -10.49 0.77 4.54
N LEU A 35 -9.66 0.30 3.60
CA LEU A 35 -9.06 -1.04 3.63
C LEU A 35 -8.16 -1.25 4.84
N THR A 36 -7.31 -0.26 5.16
CA THR A 36 -6.28 -0.39 6.19
C THR A 36 -6.72 0.08 7.57
N HIS A 37 -7.86 0.78 7.66
CA HIS A 37 -8.36 1.47 8.84
C HIS A 37 -7.37 2.48 9.45
N TYR A 38 -6.43 2.99 8.65
CA TYR A 38 -5.61 4.13 9.04
C TYR A 38 -6.28 5.43 8.63
N SER A 39 -6.14 6.46 9.47
CA SER A 39 -6.47 7.81 9.06
C SER A 39 -5.46 8.31 8.02
N ARG A 40 -5.87 9.24 7.16
CA ARG A 40 -4.97 9.90 6.21
C ARG A 40 -3.73 10.46 6.90
N ALA A 41 -3.89 11.13 8.04
CA ALA A 41 -2.79 11.67 8.83
C ALA A 41 -1.80 10.60 9.32
N ASN A 42 -2.26 9.36 9.54
CA ASN A 42 -1.35 8.26 9.89
C ASN A 42 -0.60 7.71 8.67
N VAL A 43 -1.13 7.83 7.46
CA VAL A 43 -0.53 7.27 6.23
C VAL A 43 0.43 8.24 5.56
N MET A 44 0.07 9.52 5.49
CA MET A 44 0.86 10.54 4.80
C MET A 44 2.28 10.61 5.38
N SER A 45 3.26 10.85 4.51
CA SER A 45 4.69 10.91 4.84
C SER A 45 5.33 9.60 5.34
N ARG A 46 4.57 8.51 5.48
CA ARG A 46 5.17 7.17 5.67
C ARG A 46 5.77 6.67 4.36
N SER A 47 6.64 5.66 4.43
CA SER A 47 7.18 5.05 3.21
C SER A 47 6.10 4.36 2.37
N SER A 48 6.13 4.57 1.05
CA SER A 48 5.26 3.90 0.07
C SER A 48 5.60 2.42 -0.15
N ILE A 49 6.69 1.93 0.46
CA ILE A 49 6.94 0.49 0.65
C ILE A 49 5.87 -0.13 1.59
N CYS A 50 5.13 0.70 2.33
CA CYS A 50 4.08 0.29 3.25
C CYS A 50 4.57 -0.67 4.34
N GLN A 51 5.82 -0.51 4.78
CA GLN A 51 6.43 -1.35 5.82
C GLN A 51 5.62 -1.38 7.13
N PHE A 52 4.86 -0.32 7.42
CA PHE A 52 3.99 -0.25 8.58
C PHE A 52 2.81 -1.23 8.54
N LEU A 53 2.54 -1.84 7.39
CA LEU A 53 1.54 -2.89 7.21
C LEU A 53 2.17 -4.28 7.21
N TRP A 54 3.48 -4.43 7.35
CA TRP A 54 4.10 -5.76 7.39
C TRP A 54 3.85 -6.43 8.74
N GLY A 55 3.68 -7.75 8.73
CA GLY A 55 3.59 -8.55 9.95
C GLY A 55 4.15 -9.96 9.75
N SER A 56 3.80 -10.90 10.63
CA SER A 56 4.45 -12.22 10.70
C SER A 56 4.33 -13.01 9.39
N GLU A 57 3.18 -12.94 8.72
CA GLU A 57 2.91 -13.63 7.45
C GLU A 57 3.44 -12.89 6.21
N THR A 58 3.99 -11.68 6.37
CA THR A 58 4.68 -11.01 5.26
C THR A 58 6.07 -11.63 5.10
N THR A 59 6.22 -12.55 4.15
CA THR A 59 7.44 -13.37 4.03
C THR A 59 8.70 -12.53 3.77
N PRO A 60 9.88 -12.97 4.26
CA PRO A 60 11.14 -12.27 4.00
C PRO A 60 11.42 -12.07 2.50
N THR A 61 11.09 -13.06 1.67
CA THR A 61 11.23 -13.00 0.21
C THR A 61 10.43 -11.84 -0.37
N VAL A 62 9.15 -11.71 -0.04
CA VAL A 62 8.29 -10.62 -0.52
C VAL A 62 8.81 -9.25 -0.05
N ARG A 63 9.29 -9.15 1.20
CA ARG A 63 9.90 -7.92 1.71
C ARG A 63 11.14 -7.54 0.91
N MET A 64 12.01 -8.51 0.61
CA MET A 64 13.21 -8.30 -0.19
C MET A 64 12.87 -7.84 -1.61
N GLU A 65 11.94 -8.54 -2.28
CA GLU A 65 11.50 -8.22 -3.64
C GLU A 65 10.89 -6.81 -3.75
N ILE A 66 10.06 -6.42 -2.78
CA ILE A 66 9.51 -5.05 -2.71
C ILE A 66 10.64 -4.02 -2.57
N ASN A 67 11.60 -4.24 -1.67
CA ASN A 67 12.72 -3.32 -1.50
C ASN A 67 13.57 -3.21 -2.78
N GLN A 68 13.83 -4.34 -3.45
CA GLN A 68 14.57 -4.35 -4.71
C GLN A 68 13.82 -3.60 -5.81
N ALA A 69 12.50 -3.75 -5.91
CA ALA A 69 11.68 -3.03 -6.87
C ALA A 69 11.80 -1.50 -6.71
N PHE A 70 11.73 -1.02 -5.47
CA PHE A 70 11.93 0.39 -5.15
C PHE A 70 13.35 0.89 -5.41
N HIS A 71 14.37 0.08 -5.07
CA HIS A 71 15.77 0.46 -5.23
C HIS A 71 16.23 0.47 -6.70
N ASN A 72 15.75 -0.50 -7.48
CA ASN A 72 16.15 -0.71 -8.87
C ASN A 72 15.17 -0.08 -9.87
N HIS A 73 14.12 0.59 -9.39
CA HIS A 73 13.13 1.29 -10.21
C HIS A 73 12.50 0.40 -11.30
N TYR A 74 12.00 -0.78 -10.94
CA TYR A 74 11.24 -1.64 -11.86
C TYR A 74 9.82 -1.92 -11.36
N GLU A 75 8.93 -2.27 -12.29
CA GLU A 75 7.54 -2.63 -11.96
C GLU A 75 7.50 -3.99 -11.25
N TYR A 76 6.83 -4.05 -10.11
CA TYR A 76 6.69 -5.28 -9.34
C TYR A 76 5.23 -5.58 -9.03
N ARG A 77 4.82 -6.82 -9.33
CA ARG A 77 3.46 -7.29 -9.09
C ARG A 77 3.49 -8.67 -8.43
N ASN A 78 3.07 -8.75 -7.18
CA ASN A 78 3.00 -10.01 -6.44
C ASN A 78 1.90 -9.96 -5.38
N ARG A 79 1.54 -11.13 -4.83
CA ARG A 79 0.64 -11.22 -3.67
C ARG A 79 1.44 -11.05 -2.38
N ALA A 80 0.90 -10.27 -1.44
CA ALA A 80 1.45 -10.16 -0.11
C ALA A 80 0.35 -10.19 0.95
N VAL A 81 0.73 -10.58 2.17
CA VAL A 81 -0.10 -10.45 3.35
C VAL A 81 0.31 -9.19 4.09
N PHE A 82 -0.67 -8.37 4.42
CA PHE A 82 -0.51 -7.14 5.19
C PHE A 82 -1.40 -7.15 6.42
N TYR A 83 -1.02 -6.37 7.42
CA TYR A 83 -1.68 -6.25 8.71
C TYR A 83 -2.27 -4.86 8.84
N THR A 84 -3.54 -4.82 9.18
CA THR A 84 -4.32 -3.62 9.43
C THR A 84 -4.54 -3.47 10.93
N ARG A 85 -5.16 -2.36 11.35
CA ARG A 85 -5.49 -2.16 12.78
C ARG A 85 -6.48 -3.19 13.33
N THR A 86 -7.24 -3.88 12.49
CA THR A 86 -8.33 -4.77 12.90
C THR A 86 -8.10 -6.24 12.55
N GLY A 87 -7.03 -6.57 11.82
CA GLY A 87 -6.74 -7.94 11.37
C GLY A 87 -5.68 -8.00 10.27
N TYR A 88 -5.67 -9.06 9.47
CA TYR A 88 -4.78 -9.21 8.31
C TYR A 88 -5.57 -9.27 7.00
N LEU A 89 -4.98 -8.74 5.94
CA LEU A 89 -5.55 -8.71 4.60
C LEU A 89 -4.53 -9.26 3.60
N ARG A 90 -5.03 -10.05 2.63
CA ARG A 90 -4.24 -10.49 1.48
C ARG A 90 -4.66 -9.67 0.27
N PHE A 91 -3.75 -8.90 -0.30
CA PHE A 91 -4.01 -8.18 -1.54
C PHE A 91 -2.82 -8.24 -2.49
N LEU A 92 -3.11 -8.00 -3.77
CA LEU A 92 -2.09 -7.84 -4.79
C LEU A 92 -1.40 -6.49 -4.56
N ILE A 93 -0.08 -6.52 -4.46
CA ILE A 93 0.73 -5.32 -4.59
C ILE A 93 0.98 -5.12 -6.07
N ALA A 94 0.76 -3.90 -6.56
CA ALA A 94 1.28 -3.42 -7.81
C ALA A 94 2.11 -2.17 -7.52
N LEU A 95 3.42 -2.24 -7.75
CA LEU A 95 4.33 -1.11 -7.73
C LEU A 95 4.62 -0.75 -9.17
N SER A 96 4.19 0.43 -9.59
CA SER A 96 4.47 0.98 -10.91
C SER A 96 5.20 2.32 -10.74
N ASN A 97 6.20 2.56 -11.59
CA ASN A 97 6.80 3.87 -11.72
C ASN A 97 5.89 4.69 -12.64
N LEU A 98 5.32 5.77 -12.12
CA LEU A 98 4.67 6.82 -12.93
C LEU A 98 5.70 7.91 -13.26
#